data_AF-A0AAE2RXB9-F1
#
_entry.id   AF-A0AAE2RXB9-F1
#
_cell.length_a   1.000
_cell.length_b   1.000
_cell.length_c   1.000
_cell.angle_alpha   90.00
_cell.angle_beta   90.00
_cell.angle_gamma   90.00
#
_symmetry.space_group_name_H-M   'P 1'
#
loop_
_entity.id
_entity.type
_entity.pdbx_description
1 polymer ?
#
loop_
_entity_poly.entity_id
_entity_poly.type
_entity_poly.pdbx_seq_one_letter_code
_entity_poly.pdbx_strand_id
1 'polypeptide(L)' 'MKQDIIREDLKSYLKENGIKAKFIAEKIGISPAMISYFINHKKKLSSASLILISNIIYN' A
#
# COMPACT_ATOMS: atom_id res chain seq x y z
N MET A 1 -2.12 -3.61 14.42
CA MET A 1 -1.76 -2.23 14.80
C MET A 1 -0.91 -1.53 13.74
N LYS A 2 0.41 -1.79 13.61
CA LYS A 2 1.26 -0.99 12.69
C LYS A 2 0.89 -1.13 11.20
N GLN A 3 0.49 -2.33 10.75
CA GLN A 3 0.05 -2.54 9.36
C GLN A 3 -1.32 -1.93 9.07
N ASP A 4 -2.18 -1.78 10.08
CA ASP A 4 -3.53 -1.27 9.88
C ASP A 4 -3.51 0.24 9.64
N ILE A 5 -2.64 0.97 10.33
CA ILE A 5 -2.38 2.39 10.09
C ILE A 5 -1.88 2.60 8.65
N ILE A 6 -0.83 1.88 8.25
CA ILE A 6 -0.27 1.97 6.89
C ILE A 6 -1.32 1.63 5.82
N ARG A 7 -2.25 0.72 6.13
CA ARG A 7 -3.34 0.36 5.21
C ARG A 7 -4.31 1.51 5.00
N GLU A 8 -4.78 2.13 6.07
CA GLU A 8 -5.71 3.25 5.97
C GLU A 8 -5.05 4.47 5.32
N ASP A 9 -3.79 4.75 5.69
CA ASP A 9 -3.02 5.84 5.08
C ASP A 9 -2.79 5.60 3.58
N LEU A 10 -2.53 4.35 3.17
CA LEU A 10 -2.43 4.00 1.76
C LEU A 10 -3.77 4.22 1.03
N LYS A 11 -4.91 3.86 1.62
CA LYS A 11 -6.23 4.10 1.01
C LYS A 11 -6.48 5.60 0.81
N SER A 12 -6.18 6.41 1.83
CA SER A 12 -6.32 7.87 1.76
C SER A 12 -5.41 8.45 0.68
N TYR A 13 -4.13 8.08 0.67
CA TYR A 13 -3.16 8.52 -0.34
C TYR A 13 -3.63 8.20 -1.77
N LEU A 14 -4.11 6.97 -2.02
CA LEU A 14 -4.63 6.59 -3.33
C LEU A 14 -5.83 7.44 -3.76
N LYS A 15 -6.76 7.71 -2.82
CA LYS A 15 -7.96 8.50 -3.07
C LYS A 15 -7.65 9.97 -3.33
N GLU A 16 -6.83 10.59 -2.48
CA GLU A 16 -6.50 12.01 -2.55
C GLU A 16 -5.69 12.36 -3.80
N ASN A 17 -4.84 11.45 -4.26
CA ASN A 17 -4.01 11.66 -5.44
C ASN A 17 -4.61 11.10 -6.74
N GLY A 18 -5.78 10.46 -6.69
CA GLY A 18 -6.39 9.80 -7.86
C GLY A 18 -5.53 8.65 -8.42
N ILE A 19 -4.70 8.03 -7.58
CA ILE A 19 -3.74 6.99 -7.97
C ILE A 19 -4.38 5.60 -7.83
N LYS A 20 -4.11 4.72 -8.79
CA LYS A 20 -4.55 3.31 -8.72
C LYS A 20 -3.56 2.47 -7.93
N ALA A 21 -4.05 1.48 -7.19
CA ALA A 21 -3.23 0.51 -6.45
C ALA A 21 -2.13 -0.18 -7.31
N LYS A 22 -2.38 -0.34 -8.62
CA LYS A 22 -1.40 -0.87 -9.59
C LYS A 22 -0.10 -0.05 -9.61
N PHE A 23 -0.20 1.28 -9.55
CA PHE A 23 0.97 2.17 -9.55
C PHE A 23 1.89 1.89 -8.34
N ILE A 24 1.30 1.72 -7.16
CA ILE A 24 2.07 1.40 -5.94
C ILE A 24 2.76 0.04 -6.09
N ALA A 25 2.04 -0.94 -6.61
CA ALA A 25 2.58 -2.28 -6.81
C ALA A 25 3.78 -2.29 -7.78
N GLU A 26 3.68 -1.56 -8.89
CA GLU A 26 4.77 -1.39 -9.86
C GLU A 26 5.96 -0.67 -9.24
N LYS A 27 5.72 0.41 -8.47
CA LYS A 27 6.76 1.21 -7.84
C LYS A 27 7.58 0.43 -6.79
N ILE A 28 6.98 -0.56 -6.15
CA ILE A 28 7.65 -1.39 -5.12
C ILE A 28 7.97 -2.82 -5.60
N GLY A 29 7.72 -3.13 -6.88
CA GLY A 29 8.07 -4.41 -7.50
C GLY A 29 7.28 -5.62 -7.00
N ILE A 30 5.98 -5.47 -6.70
CA ILE A 30 5.10 -6.59 -6.31
C ILE A 30 3.87 -6.72 -7.22
N SER A 31 3.17 -7.84 -7.13
CA SER A 31 1.92 -8.04 -7.88
C SER A 31 0.83 -7.03 -7.46
N PRO A 32 0.10 -6.40 -8.40
CA PRO A 32 -1.04 -5.52 -8.09
C PRO A 32 -2.10 -6.18 -7.20
N ALA A 33 -2.30 -7.49 -7.34
CA ALA A 33 -3.23 -8.26 -6.51
C ALA A 33 -2.83 -8.21 -5.03
N MET A 34 -1.53 -8.17 -4.71
CA MET A 34 -1.06 -8.10 -3.33
C MET A 34 -1.43 -6.79 -2.64
N ILE A 35 -1.36 -5.65 -3.36
CA ILE A 35 -1.84 -4.36 -2.82
C ILE A 35 -3.35 -4.41 -2.62
N SER A 36 -4.10 -4.92 -3.60
CA SER A 36 -5.56 -5.07 -3.48
C SER A 36 -5.97 -5.93 -2.28
N TYR A 37 -5.32 -7.09 -2.09
CA TYR A 37 -5.58 -7.94 -0.94
C TYR A 37 -5.18 -7.29 0.38
N PHE A 38 -4.11 -6.50 0.39
CA PHE A 38 -3.70 -5.77 1.58
C PHE A 38 -4.73 -4.71 2.00
N ILE A 39 -5.16 -3.85 1.08
CA ILE A 39 -6.15 -2.79 1.37
C ILE A 39 -7.52 -3.35 1.74
N ASN A 40 -7.87 -4.54 1.25
CA ASN A 40 -9.13 -5.22 1.56
C ASN A 40 -9.04 -6.19 2.75
N HIS A 41 -8.00 -6.08 3.59
CA HIS A 41 -7.79 -6.91 4.78
C HIS A 41 -7.70 -8.43 4.50
N LYS A 42 -7.44 -8.84 3.26
CA LYS A 42 -7.34 -10.25 2.85
C LYS A 42 -5.94 -10.83 3.06
N LYS A 43 -4.89 -10.00 2.99
CA LYS A 43 -3.50 -10.43 3.25
C LYS A 43 -2.71 -9.37 4.01
N LYS A 44 -1.69 -9.83 4.74
CA LYS A 44 -0.62 -8.97 5.27
C LYS A 44 0.49 -8.82 4.24
N LEU A 45 1.26 -7.74 4.36
CA LEU A 45 2.48 -7.53 3.58
C LEU A 45 3.72 -7.76 4.46
N SER A 46 4.85 -8.00 3.79
CA SER A 46 6.14 -8.09 4.44
C SER A 46 6.54 -6.74 5.03
N SER A 47 7.40 -6.74 6.07
CA SER A 47 7.94 -5.52 6.64
C SER A 47 8.66 -4.65 5.60
N ALA A 48 9.38 -5.26 4.66
CA ALA A 48 10.07 -4.56 3.58
C ALA A 48 9.07 -3.81 2.68
N SER A 49 7.99 -4.48 2.26
CA SER A 49 6.94 -3.85 1.44
C SER A 49 6.25 -2.71 2.18
N LEU A 50 6.03 -2.85 3.50
CA LEU A 50 5.41 -1.80 4.31
C LEU A 50 6.30 -0.55 4.43
N ILE A 51 7.61 -0.73 4.60
CA ILE A 51 8.57 0.40 4.62
C ILE A 51 8.54 1.14 3.29
N LEU A 52 8.56 0.41 2.16
CA LEU A 52 8.50 1.02 0.84
C LEU A 52 7.19 1.79 0.62
N ILE A 53 6.06 1.26 1.07
CA ILE A 53 4.77 1.93 1.01
C ILE A 53 4.78 3.20 1.88
N SER A 54 5.27 3.13 3.12
CA SER A 54 5.37 4.30 4.00
C SER A 54 6.24 5.39 3.40
N ASN A 55 7.36 5.04 2.75
CA ASN A 55 8.21 6.00 2.07
C ASN A 55 7.51 6.68 0.88
N ILE A 56 6.49 6.07 0.27
CA ILE A 56 5.72 6.69 -0.82
C ILE A 56 4.65 7.64 -0.26
N ILE A 57 4.07 7.31 0.90
CA ILE A 57 2.96 8.07 1.48
C ILE A 57 3.45 9.34 2.20
N TYR A 58 4.61 9.27 2.87
CA TYR A 58 5.11 10.34 3.74
C TYR A 58 6.33 11.10 3.19
N ASN A 59 6.76 10.86 1.95
CA ASN A 59 7.70 11.74 1.22
C ASN A 59 6.96 12.47 0.11
#